data_AF-A0A2V9IC35-F1
#
_entry.id   AF-A0A2V9IC35-F1
#
_cell.length_a   1.000
_cell.length_b   1.000
_cell.length_c   1.000
_cell.angle_alpha   90.00
_cell.angle_beta   90.00
_cell.angle_gamma   90.00
#
_symmetry.space_group_name_H-M   'P 1'
#
loop_
_entity.id
_entity.type
_entity.pdbx_description
1 polymer ?
#
loop_
_entity_poly.entity_id
_entity_poly.type
_entity_poly.pdbx_seq_one_letter_code
_entity_poly.pdbx_strand_id
1 'polypeptide(L)'
;MSRKPEVCHALGKRPVNKIHMTLAAAVLALLPFAMVVLIEAQTITTSPRAHDPGVRTDAVDAGQPFSTLTPNQAQFFSNGQSSFLEVDAVPNGLGPTFNALSCGSCHSQPATGGTSPRQDQFPFVGPNPQI
;
A
#
# COMPACT_ATOMS: atom_id res chain seq x y z
N MET A 1 -65.74 -60.81 -2.01
CA MET A 1 -65.67 -60.68 -0.54
C MET A 1 -64.35 -61.28 -0.06
N SER A 2 -63.27 -60.50 0.06
CA SER A 2 -62.10 -60.92 0.83
C SER A 2 -61.22 -59.70 1.12
N ARG A 3 -61.32 -59.15 2.33
CA ARG A 3 -60.40 -58.12 2.83
C ARG A 3 -59.15 -58.86 3.32
N LYS A 4 -57.98 -58.56 2.76
CA LYS A 4 -56.69 -59.00 3.34
C LYS A 4 -56.34 -58.08 4.52
N PRO A 5 -55.67 -58.61 5.57
CA PRO A 5 -55.44 -57.90 6.82
C PRO A 5 -54.30 -56.87 6.69
N GLU A 6 -54.47 -55.70 7.30
CA GLU A 6 -53.38 -54.76 7.54
C GLU A 6 -52.37 -55.39 8.51
N VAL A 7 -51.11 -55.44 8.10
CA VAL A 7 -49.97 -55.70 8.99
C VAL A 7 -49.37 -54.34 9.35
N CYS A 8 -49.62 -53.86 10.56
CA CYS A 8 -48.96 -52.67 11.10
C CYS A 8 -47.46 -52.98 11.31
N HIS A 9 -46.60 -52.44 10.45
CA HIS A 9 -45.15 -52.53 10.60
C HIS A 9 -44.69 -51.46 11.61
N ALA A 10 -44.31 -51.88 12.81
CA ALA A 10 -43.73 -50.99 13.81
C ALA A 10 -42.35 -50.49 13.34
N LEU A 11 -42.22 -49.18 13.12
CA LEU A 11 -40.95 -48.53 12.77
C LEU A 11 -40.01 -48.52 13.98
N GLY A 12 -39.13 -49.53 14.05
CA GLY A 12 -38.01 -49.55 14.99
C GLY A 12 -36.99 -48.45 14.64
N LYS A 13 -36.72 -47.55 15.59
CA LYS A 13 -35.67 -46.53 15.47
C LYS A 13 -34.31 -47.22 15.36
N ARG A 14 -33.62 -47.06 14.23
CA ARG A 14 -32.27 -47.62 14.02
C ARG A 14 -31.30 -46.90 14.98
N PRO A 15 -30.48 -47.62 15.75
CA PRO A 15 -29.53 -46.99 16.67
C PRO A 15 -28.43 -46.31 15.84
N VAL A 16 -28.39 -44.97 15.87
CA VAL A 16 -27.31 -44.21 15.24
C VAL A 16 -26.03 -44.44 16.04
N ASN A 17 -25.00 -44.97 15.39
CA ASN A 17 -23.72 -45.29 16.02
C ASN A 17 -23.03 -44.01 16.51
N LYS A 18 -22.64 -43.98 17.80
CA LYS A 18 -22.02 -42.81 18.46
C LYS A 18 -20.78 -42.30 17.70
N ILE A 19 -20.08 -43.19 17.00
CA ILE A 19 -18.90 -42.87 16.16
C ILE A 19 -19.28 -41.98 14.97
N HIS A 20 -20.43 -42.21 14.33
CA HIS A 20 -20.89 -41.36 13.23
C HIS A 20 -21.31 -39.98 13.74
N MET A 21 -21.85 -39.90 14.95
CA MET A 21 -22.28 -38.64 15.54
C MET A 21 -21.08 -37.78 15.99
N THR A 22 -20.02 -38.39 16.53
CA THR A 22 -18.79 -37.66 16.90
C THR A 22 -18.00 -37.18 15.68
N LEU A 23 -17.91 -38.00 14.63
CA LEU A 23 -17.26 -37.59 13.37
C LEU A 23 -18.01 -36.43 12.68
N ALA A 24 -19.35 -36.48 12.65
CA ALA A 24 -20.16 -35.39 12.08
C ALA A 24 -19.98 -34.07 12.87
N ALA A 25 -19.91 -34.13 14.20
CA ALA A 25 -19.68 -32.95 15.04
C ALA A 25 -18.28 -32.36 14.85
N ALA A 26 -17.25 -33.20 14.72
CA ALA A 26 -15.88 -32.75 14.48
C ALA A 26 -15.72 -32.05 13.12
N VAL A 27 -16.36 -32.58 12.06
CA VAL A 27 -16.38 -31.96 10.74
C VAL A 27 -17.10 -30.60 10.78
N LEU A 28 -18.24 -30.52 11.46
CA LEU A 28 -19.00 -29.26 11.59
C LEU A 28 -18.24 -28.17 12.36
N ALA A 29 -17.39 -28.56 13.32
CA ALA A 29 -16.58 -27.63 14.11
C ALA A 29 -15.32 -27.13 13.38
N LEU A 30 -14.73 -27.94 12.49
CA LEU A 30 -13.49 -27.61 11.77
C LEU A 30 -13.73 -26.84 10.46
N LEU A 31 -14.88 -27.03 9.82
CA LEU A 31 -15.27 -26.31 8.60
C LEU A 31 -15.29 -24.77 8.74
N PRO A 32 -15.89 -24.15 9.77
CA PRO A 32 -15.86 -22.69 9.91
C PRO A 32 -14.44 -22.17 10.18
N PHE A 33 -13.60 -22.93 10.87
CA PHE A 33 -12.21 -22.56 11.12
C PHE A 33 -11.38 -22.56 9.83
N ALA A 34 -11.52 -23.59 9.00
CA ALA A 34 -10.87 -23.65 7.68
C ALA A 34 -11.34 -22.53 6.74
N MET A 35 -12.61 -22.14 6.82
CA MET A 35 -13.17 -21.05 6.02
C MET A 35 -12.61 -19.68 6.44
N VAL A 36 -12.42 -19.42 7.73
CA VAL A 36 -11.78 -18.18 8.24
C VAL A 36 -10.33 -18.10 7.76
N VAL A 37 -9.56 -19.19 7.84
CA VAL A 37 -8.16 -19.23 7.36
C VAL A 37 -8.06 -18.95 5.86
N LEU A 38 -9.03 -19.43 5.05
CA LEU A 38 -9.06 -19.16 3.61
C LEU A 38 -9.39 -17.70 3.28
N ILE A 39 -10.23 -17.03 4.08
CA ILE A 39 -10.60 -15.62 3.88
C ILE A 39 -9.41 -14.69 4.20
N GLU A 40 -8.65 -14.97 5.26
CA GLU A 40 -7.48 -14.16 5.63
C GLU A 40 -6.38 -14.19 4.55
N ALA A 41 -6.19 -15.34 3.89
CA ALA A 41 -5.20 -15.51 2.82
C ALA A 41 -5.43 -14.61 1.60
N GLN A 42 -6.65 -14.10 1.40
CA GLN A 42 -7.00 -13.27 0.22
C GLN A 42 -6.69 -11.78 0.41
N THR A 43 -6.48 -11.31 1.64
CA THR A 43 -6.36 -9.88 1.94
C THR A 43 -5.00 -9.26 1.60
N ILE A 44 -3.96 -10.07 1.40
CA ILE A 44 -2.58 -9.59 1.16
C ILE A 44 -2.38 -9.12 -0.29
N THR A 45 -3.21 -9.55 -1.24
CA THR A 45 -2.97 -9.33 -2.68
C THR A 45 -3.64 -8.10 -3.27
N THR A 46 -4.50 -7.41 -2.52
CA THR A 46 -5.33 -6.29 -3.03
C THR A 46 -4.91 -4.92 -2.48
N SER A 47 -3.67 -4.76 -2.00
CA SER A 47 -3.14 -3.41 -1.84
C SER A 47 -3.06 -2.74 -3.21
N PRO A 48 -3.70 -1.57 -3.43
CA PRO A 48 -3.52 -0.84 -4.66
C PRO A 48 -2.03 -0.55 -4.83
N ARG A 49 -1.45 -1.01 -5.93
CA ARG A 49 -0.09 -0.64 -6.31
C ARG A 49 -0.02 0.88 -6.33
N ALA A 50 0.89 1.47 -5.57
CA ALA A 50 1.15 2.90 -5.64
C ALA A 50 1.49 3.23 -7.10
N HIS A 51 0.60 3.96 -7.77
CA HIS A 51 0.79 4.43 -9.14
C HIS A 51 1.20 5.89 -9.06
N ASP A 52 2.46 6.17 -9.34
CA ASP A 52 2.94 7.54 -9.51
C ASP A 52 2.36 8.10 -10.83
N PRO A 53 1.53 9.17 -10.80
CA PRO A 53 1.03 9.81 -12.02
C PRO A 53 2.13 10.48 -12.86
N GLY A 54 3.38 10.49 -12.37
CA GLY A 54 4.52 11.16 -12.98
C GLY A 54 4.59 12.64 -12.58
N VAL A 55 5.60 13.33 -13.10
CA VAL A 55 5.81 14.75 -12.81
C VAL A 55 4.59 15.57 -13.20
N ARG A 56 4.07 16.35 -12.24
CA ARG A 56 2.97 17.30 -12.44
C ARG A 56 3.30 18.23 -13.60
N THR A 57 2.40 18.32 -14.59
CA THR A 57 2.55 19.18 -15.78
C THR A 57 2.16 20.64 -15.52
N ASP A 58 2.03 21.04 -14.26
CA ASP A 58 1.53 22.36 -13.86
C ASP A 58 2.51 23.48 -14.30
N ALA A 59 2.02 24.72 -14.37
CA ALA A 59 2.64 25.85 -15.07
C ALA A 59 4.06 26.25 -14.58
N VAL A 60 4.75 27.06 -15.41
CA VAL A 60 6.12 27.62 -15.23
C VAL A 60 6.35 28.27 -13.85
N ASP A 61 5.29 28.66 -13.15
CA ASP A 61 5.35 29.30 -11.83
C ASP A 61 5.44 28.29 -10.66
N ALA A 62 5.46 26.98 -10.95
CA ALA A 62 5.70 25.99 -9.90
C ALA A 62 7.02 26.31 -9.19
N GLY A 63 7.01 26.28 -7.85
CA GLY A 63 8.19 26.59 -7.03
C GLY A 63 8.50 28.08 -6.82
N GLN A 64 7.69 29.01 -7.35
CA GLN A 64 7.80 30.43 -7.02
C GLN A 64 7.09 30.77 -5.70
N PRO A 65 7.54 31.83 -4.98
CA PRO A 65 6.81 32.31 -3.81
C PRO A 65 5.44 32.86 -4.22
N PHE A 66 4.46 32.76 -3.32
CA PHE A 66 3.16 33.39 -3.56
C PHE A 66 3.30 34.91 -3.71
N SER A 67 2.57 35.49 -4.66
CA SER A 67 2.57 36.94 -4.89
C SER A 67 1.98 37.74 -3.71
N THR A 68 1.29 37.07 -2.79
CA THR A 68 0.65 37.67 -1.61
C THR A 68 1.54 37.68 -0.36
N LEU A 69 2.79 37.22 -0.45
CA LEU A 69 3.71 37.23 0.68
C LEU A 69 4.04 38.67 1.10
N THR A 70 4.06 38.90 2.42
CA THR A 70 4.64 40.12 2.98
C THR A 70 6.14 40.19 2.69
N PRO A 71 6.79 41.37 2.75
CA PRO A 71 8.22 41.49 2.49
C PRO A 71 9.09 40.53 3.33
N ASN A 72 8.75 40.36 4.61
CA ASN A 72 9.48 39.45 5.50
C ASN A 72 9.31 37.98 5.10
N GLN A 73 8.11 37.59 4.66
CA GLN A 73 7.85 36.21 4.19
C GLN A 73 8.55 35.93 2.86
N ALA A 74 8.55 36.90 1.93
CA ALA A 74 9.28 36.79 0.67
C ALA A 74 10.79 36.67 0.89
N GLN A 75 11.34 37.42 1.86
CA GLN A 75 12.75 37.31 2.24
C GLN A 75 13.04 35.96 2.90
N PHE A 76 12.17 35.48 3.79
CA PHE A 76 12.30 34.16 4.40
C PHE A 76 12.29 33.05 3.34
N PHE A 77 11.38 33.12 2.36
CA PHE A 77 11.34 32.20 1.23
C PHE A 77 12.66 32.24 0.43
N SER A 78 13.14 33.43 0.10
CA SER A 78 14.37 33.60 -0.69
C SER A 78 15.60 33.02 0.01
N ASN A 79 15.71 33.26 1.32
CA ASN A 79 16.78 32.67 2.14
C ASN A 79 16.67 31.14 2.18
N GLY A 80 15.47 30.61 2.38
CA GLY A 80 15.23 29.18 2.37
C GLY A 80 15.56 28.54 1.02
N GLN A 81 15.18 29.17 -0.09
CA GLN A 81 15.52 28.70 -1.43
C GLN A 81 17.03 28.70 -1.67
N SER A 82 17.76 29.72 -1.18
CA SER A 82 19.21 29.77 -1.27
C SER A 82 19.87 28.61 -0.50
N SER A 83 19.48 28.38 0.76
CA SER A 83 20.00 27.26 1.56
C SER A 83 19.61 25.91 0.98
N PHE A 84 18.43 25.79 0.38
CA PHE A 84 17.98 24.55 -0.26
C PHE A 84 18.81 24.17 -1.49
N LEU A 85 19.33 25.17 -2.20
CA LEU A 85 20.17 25.01 -3.38
C LEU A 85 21.66 25.04 -3.06
N GLU A 86 22.02 25.25 -1.79
CA GLU A 86 23.40 25.29 -1.36
C GLU A 86 24.10 23.97 -1.65
N VAL A 87 25.33 24.08 -2.16
CA VAL A 87 26.20 22.94 -2.40
C VAL A 87 26.99 22.70 -1.13
N ASP A 88 26.66 21.62 -0.43
CA ASP A 88 27.33 21.21 0.80
C ASP A 88 28.40 20.16 0.50
N ALA A 89 29.51 20.25 1.24
CA ALA A 89 30.53 19.21 1.29
C ALA A 89 30.29 18.29 2.50
N VAL A 90 30.90 17.11 2.50
CA VAL A 90 30.81 16.15 3.64
C VAL A 90 31.05 16.81 5.02
N PRO A 91 32.03 17.73 5.19
CA PRO A 91 32.25 18.41 6.48
C PRO A 91 31.14 19.37 6.90
N ASN A 92 30.27 19.80 5.97
CA ASN A 92 29.35 20.93 6.17
C ASN A 92 27.92 20.50 6.57
N GLY A 93 27.61 19.20 6.62
CA GLY A 93 26.36 18.73 7.22
C GLY A 93 25.62 17.63 6.49
N LEU A 94 26.01 17.28 5.27
CA LEU A 94 25.36 16.20 4.51
C LEU A 94 25.76 14.79 4.99
N GLY A 95 26.88 14.67 5.71
CA GLY A 95 27.38 13.40 6.22
C GLY A 95 27.88 12.46 5.10
N PRO A 96 28.44 11.29 5.46
CA PRO A 96 29.11 10.41 4.49
C PRO A 96 28.15 9.59 3.61
N THR A 97 26.85 9.56 3.91
CA THR A 97 25.86 8.73 3.21
C THR A 97 25.06 9.49 2.17
N PHE A 98 25.13 10.82 2.18
CA PHE A 98 24.42 11.62 1.20
C PHE A 98 25.16 11.54 -0.14
N ASN A 99 24.42 11.16 -1.18
CA ASN A 99 24.95 10.82 -2.49
C ASN A 99 24.81 11.97 -3.52
N ALA A 100 24.41 13.15 -3.08
CA ALA A 100 24.30 14.36 -3.88
C ALA A 100 25.07 15.50 -3.21
N LEU A 101 24.96 16.72 -3.76
CA LEU A 101 25.62 17.91 -3.21
C LEU A 101 24.63 18.96 -2.69
N SER A 102 23.34 18.82 -2.98
CA SER A 102 22.29 19.75 -2.53
C SER A 102 20.93 19.07 -2.45
N CYS A 103 20.00 19.65 -1.68
CA CYS A 103 18.60 19.20 -1.62
C CYS A 103 17.92 19.30 -2.98
N GLY A 104 18.25 20.36 -3.74
CA GLY A 104 17.76 20.59 -5.10
C GLY A 104 18.15 19.52 -6.12
N SER A 105 19.15 18.67 -5.83
CA SER A 105 19.53 17.58 -6.73
C SER A 105 18.42 16.55 -6.89
N CYS A 106 17.68 16.28 -5.81
CA CYS A 106 16.52 15.39 -5.83
C CYS A 106 15.18 16.15 -5.85
N HIS A 107 15.08 17.36 -5.33
CA HIS A 107 13.80 18.10 -5.29
C HIS A 107 13.72 19.16 -6.38
N SER A 108 13.64 18.73 -7.64
CA SER A 108 13.81 19.62 -8.80
C SER A 108 12.63 19.65 -9.78
N GLN A 109 11.63 18.77 -9.63
CA GLN A 109 10.54 18.68 -10.59
C GLN A 109 9.17 19.01 -9.99
N PRO A 110 8.32 19.76 -10.71
CA PRO A 110 8.60 20.48 -11.95
C PRO A 110 9.51 21.71 -11.76
N ALA A 111 9.81 22.08 -10.51
CA ALA A 111 10.73 23.15 -10.14
C ALA A 111 11.40 22.87 -8.78
N THR A 112 12.34 23.73 -8.37
CA THR A 112 13.04 23.65 -7.09
C THR A 112 12.07 23.53 -5.91
N GLY A 113 12.31 22.56 -5.03
CA GLY A 113 11.46 22.23 -3.89
C GLY A 113 10.35 21.22 -4.20
N GLY A 114 10.31 20.70 -5.43
CA GLY A 114 9.33 19.70 -5.88
C GLY A 114 9.73 18.25 -5.63
N THR A 115 9.29 17.33 -6.49
CA THR A 115 9.59 15.89 -6.44
C THR A 115 10.95 15.55 -7.06
N SER A 116 11.34 14.27 -6.92
CA SER A 116 12.43 13.61 -7.67
C SER A 116 12.42 13.96 -9.16
N PRO A 117 13.60 14.06 -9.82
CA PRO A 117 13.68 14.12 -11.26
C PRO A 117 12.94 12.94 -11.90
N ARG A 118 12.50 13.13 -13.14
CA ARG A 118 11.97 12.03 -13.95
C ARG A 118 13.04 10.94 -14.06
N GLN A 119 12.62 9.68 -14.05
CA GLN A 119 13.53 8.53 -14.20
C GLN A 119 14.37 8.60 -15.49
N ASP A 120 13.84 9.22 -16.55
CA ASP A 120 14.55 9.43 -17.82
C ASP A 120 15.72 10.44 -17.75
N GLN A 121 15.79 11.27 -16.70
CA GLN A 121 16.94 12.15 -16.43
C GLN A 121 18.16 11.37 -15.92
N PHE A 122 17.94 10.20 -15.31
CA PHE A 122 18.99 9.29 -14.87
C PHE A 122 18.83 7.92 -15.52
N PRO A 123 19.01 7.80 -16.85
CA PRO A 123 18.71 6.58 -17.61
C PRO A 123 19.58 5.37 -17.22
N PHE A 124 20.60 5.57 -16.38
CA PHE A 124 21.53 4.55 -15.89
C PHE A 124 21.39 4.24 -14.40
N VAL A 125 20.54 4.97 -13.69
CA VAL A 125 20.11 4.55 -12.35
C VAL A 125 18.98 3.56 -12.62
N GLY A 126 19.19 2.30 -12.25
CA GLY A 126 18.25 1.20 -12.54
C GLY A 126 16.81 1.48 -12.05
N PRO A 127 15.88 0.54 -12.26
CA PRO A 127 14.50 0.68 -11.81
C PRO A 127 14.44 1.18 -10.36
N ASN A 128 13.61 2.19 -10.07
CA ASN A 128 13.44 2.66 -8.70
C ASN A 128 13.11 1.44 -7.81
N PRO A 129 13.90 1.09 -6.79
CA PRO A 129 13.68 -0.11 -5.98
C PRO A 129 12.41 -0.03 -5.11
N GLN A 130 11.67 1.07 -5.18
CA GLN A 130 10.40 1.31 -4.48
C GLN A 130 9.16 0.93 -5.32
N ILE A 131 9.35 0.38 -6.53
CA ILE A 131 8.28 -0.25 -7.34
C ILE A 131 8.43 -1.76 -7.43
#